data_AF-A0A1M4YUR3-F1
#
_entry.id   AF-A0A1M4YUR3-F1
#
_cell.length_a   1.000
_cell.length_b   1.000
_cell.length_c   1.000
_cell.angle_alpha   90.00
_cell.angle_beta   90.00
_cell.angle_gamma   90.00
#
_symmetry.space_group_name_H-M   'P 1'
#
loop_
_entity.id
_entity.type
_entity.pdbx_description
1 polymer ?
#
loop_
_entity_poly.entity_id
_entity_poly.type
_entity_poly.pdbx_seq_one_letter_code
_entity_poly.pdbx_strand_id
1 'polypeptide(L)'
;MDDLKQKYLGLIADASNEARIEDLRVQALGKKGEISLQMRELGKMSPEQRQTAGPALNALKDEINSALIAKKTALGDAALDARLRSEWLDVTLPIRHRPQGTLHPISQVTEEVTAIFADMGFAVAEGPQVESDWYNFDALNIPGHHPARAEMDTFYMKRAAGDDRAPAVLRTHTSPVQIRSLEAQGAPMRIICPGRVYRADYDQTHTPMFNQVEGLAIDRDVSMANLKWVLEEFFSAYFDADVKTRFRASHFPFTEPSAEVDIQCTWVDGQLKVGEGDGWLEVLGSGMVHPKVLEAAKVDPTQWQGFAFGMGIDRIAMLKYGIPDLRAFFDSDLRWLRHYGFSALDVPTLRGGLSR
;
A
#
# COMPACT_ATOMS: atom_id res chain seq x y z
N MET A 1 71.09 22.26 29.82
CA MET A 1 69.82 21.51 29.64
C MET A 1 68.67 22.48 29.40
N ASP A 2 68.62 23.60 30.12
CA ASP A 2 67.58 24.62 29.95
C ASP A 2 67.55 25.27 28.55
N ASP A 3 68.71 25.49 27.92
CA ASP A 3 68.75 26.04 26.54
C ASP A 3 68.08 25.12 25.51
N LEU A 4 68.30 23.80 25.64
CA LEU A 4 67.68 22.79 24.76
C LEU A 4 66.18 22.67 25.02
N LYS A 5 65.78 22.75 26.29
CA LYS A 5 64.38 22.79 26.70
C LYS A 5 63.67 23.99 26.09
N GLN A 6 64.21 25.20 26.29
CA GLN A 6 63.62 26.44 25.78
C GLN A 6 63.56 26.44 24.25
N LYS A 7 64.63 25.99 23.58
CA LYS A 7 64.67 25.85 22.11
C LYS A 7 63.52 24.99 21.59
N TYR A 8 63.40 23.76 22.08
CA TYR A 8 62.38 22.85 21.54
C TYR A 8 60.96 23.21 21.98
N LEU A 9 60.75 23.71 23.20
CA LEU A 9 59.43 24.20 23.60
C LEU A 9 58.98 25.40 22.75
N GLY A 10 59.88 26.33 22.42
CA GLY A 10 59.58 27.44 21.50
C GLY A 10 59.25 26.96 20.09
N LEU A 11 60.08 26.07 19.52
CA LEU A 11 59.84 25.52 18.19
C LEU A 11 58.52 24.72 18.09
N ILE A 12 58.16 23.99 19.15
CA ILE A 12 56.89 23.25 19.22
C ILE A 12 55.72 24.22 19.32
N ALA A 13 55.83 25.27 20.13
CA ALA A 13 54.79 26.30 20.25
C ALA A 13 54.50 26.97 18.90
N ASP A 14 55.55 27.28 18.13
CA ASP A 14 55.48 27.97 16.84
C ASP A 14 55.11 27.06 15.64
N ALA A 15 55.07 25.75 15.84
CA ALA A 15 54.74 24.82 14.76
C ALA A 15 53.28 25.01 14.29
N SER A 16 53.12 25.22 12.99
CA SER A 16 51.84 25.55 12.35
C SER A 16 51.15 24.39 11.63
N ASN A 17 51.79 23.22 11.53
CA ASN A 17 51.24 22.03 10.90
C ASN A 17 51.87 20.74 11.45
N GLU A 18 51.21 19.60 11.22
CA GLU A 18 51.65 18.30 11.70
C GLU A 18 53.00 17.85 11.11
N ALA A 19 53.30 18.20 9.86
CA ALA A 19 54.59 17.87 9.23
C ALA A 19 55.75 18.53 9.99
N ARG A 20 55.57 19.78 10.43
CA ARG A 20 56.56 20.50 11.24
C ARG A 20 56.74 19.87 12.62
N ILE A 21 55.67 19.36 13.23
CA ILE A 21 55.77 18.62 14.50
C ILE A 21 56.55 17.32 14.35
N GLU A 22 56.34 16.61 13.25
CA GLU A 22 57.09 15.38 12.95
C GLU A 22 58.57 15.68 12.68
N ASP A 23 58.89 16.74 11.95
CA ASP A 23 60.27 17.20 11.77
C ASP A 23 60.95 17.52 13.10
N LEU A 24 60.25 18.24 14.00
CA LEU A 24 60.76 18.58 15.32
C LEU A 24 60.96 17.33 16.20
N ARG A 25 60.06 16.35 16.09
CA ARG A 25 60.21 15.04 16.77
C ARG A 25 61.46 14.32 16.30
N VAL A 26 61.74 14.31 14.99
CA VAL A 26 62.95 13.69 14.42
C VAL A 26 64.21 14.46 14.82
N GLN A 27 64.17 15.79 14.82
CA GLN A 27 65.30 16.66 15.22
C GLN A 27 65.62 16.55 16.72
N ALA A 28 64.61 16.46 17.59
CA ALA A 28 64.81 16.34 19.03
C ALA A 28 65.13 14.91 19.47
N LEU A 29 64.28 13.95 19.06
CA LEU A 29 64.18 12.60 19.63
C LEU A 29 64.51 11.48 18.63
N GLY A 30 64.82 11.81 17.37
CA GLY A 30 65.22 10.82 16.37
C GLY A 30 66.55 10.12 16.68
N LYS A 31 66.95 9.16 15.84
CA LYS A 31 68.21 8.39 16.02
C LYS A 31 69.48 9.25 16.05
N LYS A 32 69.45 10.43 15.42
CA LYS A 32 70.51 11.45 15.43
C LYS A 32 70.03 12.77 16.06
N GLY A 33 68.93 12.74 16.81
CA GLY A 33 68.34 13.95 17.39
C GLY A 33 69.20 14.51 18.51
N GLU A 34 69.13 15.82 18.74
CA GLU A 34 70.01 16.52 19.68
C GLU A 34 69.90 15.97 21.12
N ILE A 35 68.69 15.64 21.58
CA ILE A 35 68.47 15.05 22.92
C ILE A 35 68.91 13.58 22.93
N SER A 36 68.65 12.84 21.86
CA SER A 36 69.12 11.45 21.70
C SER A 36 70.65 11.32 21.68
N LEU A 37 71.35 12.31 21.13
CA LEU A 37 72.82 12.37 21.15
C LEU A 37 73.34 12.64 22.56
N GLN A 38 72.73 13.56 23.32
CA GLN A 38 73.10 13.77 24.73
C GLN A 38 72.84 12.54 25.60
N MET A 39 71.75 11.81 25.33
CA MET A 39 71.46 10.53 25.99
C MET A 39 72.52 9.44 25.71
N ARG A 40 73.19 9.47 24.55
CA ARG A 40 74.29 8.54 24.24
C ARG A 40 75.58 8.88 24.99
N GLU A 41 75.85 10.17 25.20
CA GLU A 41 77.03 10.61 25.95
C GLU A 41 76.97 10.22 27.44
N LEU A 42 75.78 9.96 28.01
CA LEU A 42 75.63 9.34 29.34
C LEU A 42 76.36 7.99 29.47
N GLY A 43 76.56 7.27 28.35
CA GLY A 43 77.31 6.02 28.31
C GLY A 43 78.79 6.16 28.66
N LYS A 44 79.35 7.37 28.54
CA LYS A 44 80.78 7.68 28.75
C LYS A 44 81.06 8.37 30.09
N MET A 45 80.02 8.64 30.89
CA MET A 45 80.12 9.36 32.17
C MET A 45 80.43 8.41 33.34
N SER A 46 81.04 8.94 34.40
CA SER A 46 81.25 8.19 35.66
C SER A 46 79.90 7.87 36.34
N PRO A 47 79.83 6.86 37.23
CA PRO A 47 78.61 6.50 37.95
C PRO A 47 77.98 7.69 38.70
N GLU A 48 78.78 8.56 39.30
CA GLU A 48 78.35 9.72 40.10
C GLU A 48 77.77 10.83 39.20
N GLN A 49 78.37 11.08 38.03
CA GLN A 49 77.88 12.05 37.06
C GLN A 49 76.59 11.57 36.38
N ARG A 50 76.48 10.26 36.17
CA ARG A 50 75.29 9.64 35.56
C ARG A 50 74.07 9.70 36.49
N GLN A 51 74.28 9.66 37.80
CA GLN A 51 73.23 9.74 38.81
C GLN A 51 72.50 11.09 38.82
N THR A 52 73.16 12.17 38.40
CA THR A 52 72.57 13.52 38.31
C THR A 52 72.10 13.86 36.89
N ALA A 53 72.91 13.57 35.87
CA ALA A 53 72.60 13.92 34.47
C ALA A 53 71.53 13.00 33.83
N GLY A 54 71.47 11.72 34.24
CA GLY A 54 70.52 10.75 33.69
C GLY A 54 69.05 11.11 33.96
N PRO A 55 68.65 11.34 35.23
CA PRO A 55 67.28 11.74 35.56
C PRO A 55 66.86 13.05 34.87
N ALA A 56 67.76 14.04 34.81
CA ALA A 56 67.47 15.33 34.19
C ALA A 56 67.27 15.24 32.66
N LEU A 57 68.04 14.40 31.97
CA LEU A 57 67.86 14.17 30.54
C LEU A 57 66.60 13.34 30.22
N ASN A 58 66.24 12.37 31.08
CA ASN A 58 64.97 11.65 30.95
C ASN A 58 63.78 12.60 31.15
N ALA A 59 63.82 13.45 32.18
CA ALA A 59 62.79 14.45 32.42
C ALA A 59 62.64 15.41 31.21
N LEU A 60 63.76 15.89 30.65
CA LEU A 60 63.75 16.73 29.45
C LEU A 60 63.12 16.01 28.24
N LYS A 61 63.49 14.74 28.01
CA LYS A 61 62.95 13.93 26.93
C LYS A 61 61.43 13.76 27.08
N ASP A 62 60.97 13.42 28.27
CA ASP A 62 59.56 13.16 28.54
C ASP A 62 58.73 14.44 28.42
N GLU A 63 59.26 15.58 28.85
CA GLU A 63 58.62 16.88 28.71
C GLU A 63 58.50 17.31 27.24
N ILE A 64 59.57 17.18 26.44
CA ILE A 64 59.52 17.48 25.00
C ILE A 64 58.59 16.52 24.26
N ASN A 65 58.60 15.23 24.59
CA ASN A 65 57.67 14.27 24.01
C ASN A 65 56.21 14.61 24.35
N SER A 66 55.95 15.00 25.59
CA SER A 66 54.61 15.44 26.03
C SER A 66 54.17 16.70 25.30
N ALA A 67 55.05 17.69 25.12
CA ALA A 67 54.77 18.91 24.37
C ALA A 67 54.48 18.63 22.88
N LEU A 68 55.23 17.73 22.25
CA LEU A 68 55.00 17.29 20.87
C LEU A 68 53.64 16.62 20.71
N ILE A 69 53.30 15.69 21.61
CA ILE A 69 51.99 15.01 21.62
C ILE A 69 50.86 16.03 21.81
N ALA A 70 50.97 16.89 22.82
CA ALA A 70 49.94 17.89 23.11
C ALA A 70 49.72 18.84 21.93
N LYS A 71 50.79 19.34 21.30
CA LYS A 71 50.69 20.23 20.14
C LYS A 71 50.15 19.51 18.91
N LYS A 72 50.52 18.25 18.67
CA LYS A 72 49.96 17.44 17.59
C LYS A 72 48.45 17.27 17.76
N THR A 73 47.99 16.88 18.96
CA THR A 73 46.57 16.75 19.26
C THR A 73 45.84 18.08 19.05
N ALA A 74 46.37 19.19 19.58
CA ALA A 74 45.76 20.50 19.42
C ALA A 74 45.62 20.94 17.94
N LEU A 75 46.61 20.64 17.10
CA LEU A 75 46.52 20.90 15.65
C LEU A 75 45.47 20.00 14.97
N GLY A 76 45.39 18.73 15.36
CA GLY A 76 44.38 17.79 14.88
C GLY A 76 42.96 18.23 15.24
N ASP A 77 42.74 18.62 16.50
CA ASP A 77 41.44 19.12 16.98
C ASP A 77 41.05 20.42 16.26
N ALA A 78 41.98 21.35 16.08
CA ALA A 78 41.72 22.59 15.34
C ALA A 78 41.37 22.34 13.87
N ALA A 79 42.05 21.38 13.22
CA ALA A 79 41.74 20.99 11.84
C ALA A 79 40.37 20.30 11.74
N LEU A 80 40.02 19.44 12.70
CA LEU A 80 38.72 18.80 12.79
C LEU A 80 37.61 19.83 13.00
N ASP A 81 37.76 20.76 13.94
CA ASP A 81 36.79 21.82 14.21
C ASP A 81 36.58 22.72 12.99
N ALA A 82 37.66 23.10 12.29
CA ALA A 82 37.57 23.87 11.06
C ALA A 82 36.79 23.11 9.98
N ARG A 83 37.06 21.80 9.85
CA ARG A 83 36.35 20.93 8.91
C ARG A 83 34.86 20.81 9.27
N LEU A 84 34.53 20.57 10.53
CA LEU A 84 33.13 20.49 11.02
C LEU A 84 32.36 21.79 10.79
N ARG A 85 33.01 22.96 10.97
CA ARG A 85 32.40 24.26 10.66
C ARG A 85 32.17 24.45 9.16
N SER A 86 33.06 23.93 8.31
CA SER A 86 32.94 24.04 6.85
C SER A 86 31.96 23.03 6.23
N GLU A 87 31.84 21.85 6.82
CA GLU A 87 30.93 20.77 6.39
C GLU A 87 29.56 20.87 7.08
N TRP A 88 29.24 22.04 7.64
CA TRP A 88 27.93 22.29 8.22
C TRP A 88 26.85 22.16 7.14
N LEU A 89 25.80 21.39 7.46
CA LEU A 89 24.64 21.17 6.61
C LEU A 89 23.38 21.53 7.39
N ASP A 90 22.48 22.27 6.74
CA ASP A 90 21.13 22.46 7.24
C ASP A 90 20.33 21.16 7.08
N VAL A 91 20.23 20.39 8.16
CA VAL A 91 19.47 19.13 8.22
C VAL A 91 17.95 19.34 8.19
N THR A 92 17.47 20.58 8.24
CA THR A 92 16.05 20.93 8.14
C THR A 92 15.59 21.14 6.70
N LEU A 93 16.53 21.23 5.74
CA LEU A 93 16.19 21.34 4.33
C LEU A 93 15.34 20.14 3.88
N PRO A 94 14.31 20.38 3.04
CA PRO A 94 13.53 19.31 2.47
C PRO A 94 14.42 18.29 1.75
N ILE A 95 14.11 17.01 1.94
CA ILE A 95 14.77 15.94 1.18
C ILE A 95 14.56 16.18 -0.32
N ARG A 96 15.50 15.67 -1.14
CA ARG A 96 15.30 15.69 -2.59
C ARG A 96 14.07 14.89 -2.93
N HIS A 97 13.05 15.58 -3.44
CA HIS A 97 11.75 15.01 -3.71
C HIS A 97 11.88 13.87 -4.74
N ARG A 98 11.28 12.72 -4.40
CA ARG A 98 11.00 11.64 -5.35
C ARG A 98 9.48 11.52 -5.45
N PRO A 99 8.89 11.63 -6.65
CA PRO A 99 7.46 11.50 -6.79
C PRO A 99 7.02 10.11 -6.29
N GLN A 100 6.09 10.10 -5.34
CA GLN A 100 5.40 8.90 -4.91
C GLN A 100 4.12 8.75 -5.73
N GLY A 101 3.86 7.54 -6.20
CA GLY A 101 2.60 7.19 -6.84
C GLY A 101 1.51 6.92 -5.80
N THR A 102 0.26 7.01 -6.24
CA THR A 102 -0.90 6.65 -5.44
C THR A 102 -1.69 5.56 -6.15
N LEU A 103 -2.24 4.61 -5.39
CA LEU A 103 -3.20 3.64 -5.90
C LEU A 103 -4.57 4.30 -6.04
N HIS A 104 -5.29 3.90 -7.10
CA HIS A 104 -6.63 4.38 -7.35
C HIS A 104 -7.59 3.85 -6.26
N PRO A 105 -8.57 4.64 -5.77
CA PRO A 105 -9.49 4.18 -4.73
C PRO A 105 -10.26 2.91 -5.09
N ILE A 106 -10.69 2.78 -6.35
CA ILE A 106 -11.35 1.56 -6.83
C ILE A 106 -10.43 0.33 -6.71
N SER A 107 -9.13 0.47 -7.00
CA SER A 107 -8.18 -0.63 -6.83
C SER A 107 -8.07 -1.02 -5.36
N GLN A 108 -7.95 -0.04 -4.46
CA GLN A 108 -7.91 -0.28 -3.03
C GLN A 108 -9.15 -1.04 -2.54
N VAL A 109 -10.34 -0.56 -2.91
CA VAL A 109 -11.61 -1.18 -2.50
C VAL A 109 -11.76 -2.57 -3.09
N THR A 110 -11.30 -2.79 -4.32
CA THR A 110 -11.34 -4.12 -4.95
C THR A 110 -10.48 -5.11 -4.15
N GLU A 111 -9.28 -4.73 -3.74
CA GLU A 111 -8.40 -5.56 -2.90
C GLU A 111 -9.00 -5.79 -1.50
N GLU A 112 -9.61 -4.76 -0.90
CA GLU A 112 -10.24 -4.89 0.41
C GLU A 112 -11.43 -5.86 0.39
N VAL A 113 -12.35 -5.68 -0.58
CA VAL A 113 -13.47 -6.60 -0.81
C VAL A 113 -12.95 -8.02 -1.02
N THR A 114 -11.89 -8.17 -1.82
CA THR A 114 -11.28 -9.46 -2.10
C THR A 114 -10.72 -10.11 -0.84
N ALA A 115 -10.02 -9.36 0.00
CA ALA A 115 -9.47 -9.85 1.26
C ALA A 115 -10.57 -10.32 2.23
N ILE A 116 -11.67 -9.56 2.35
CA ILE A 116 -12.81 -9.91 3.22
C ILE A 116 -13.48 -11.21 2.75
N PHE A 117 -13.78 -11.31 1.46
CA PHE A 117 -14.43 -12.52 0.92
C PHE A 117 -13.50 -13.73 0.90
N ALA A 118 -12.19 -13.54 0.72
CA ALA A 118 -11.20 -14.60 0.82
C ALA A 118 -11.16 -15.21 2.23
N ASP A 119 -11.31 -14.41 3.29
CA ASP A 119 -11.39 -14.88 4.67
C ASP A 119 -12.64 -15.75 4.92
N MET A 120 -13.75 -15.42 4.24
CA MET A 120 -14.96 -16.23 4.21
C MET A 120 -14.89 -17.46 3.27
N GLY A 121 -13.75 -17.68 2.63
CA GLY A 121 -13.49 -18.85 1.77
C GLY A 121 -14.01 -18.71 0.33
N PHE A 122 -14.23 -17.50 -0.17
CA PHE A 122 -14.53 -17.25 -1.59
C PHE A 122 -13.23 -17.10 -2.39
N ALA A 123 -13.19 -17.69 -3.58
CA ALA A 123 -12.12 -17.47 -4.54
C ALA A 123 -12.46 -16.32 -5.51
N VAL A 124 -11.45 -15.70 -6.11
CA VAL A 124 -11.66 -14.70 -7.18
C VAL A 124 -11.79 -15.42 -8.52
N ALA A 125 -12.82 -15.08 -9.29
CA ALA A 125 -13.00 -15.50 -10.67
C ALA A 125 -13.12 -14.27 -11.58
N GLU A 126 -12.47 -14.33 -12.74
CA GLU A 126 -12.51 -13.28 -13.74
C GLU A 126 -13.01 -13.82 -15.08
N GLY A 127 -13.54 -12.94 -15.92
CA GLY A 127 -13.97 -13.30 -17.26
C GLY A 127 -13.98 -12.11 -18.21
N PRO A 128 -14.33 -12.34 -19.49
CA PRO A 128 -14.24 -11.33 -20.53
C PRO A 128 -15.23 -10.19 -20.29
N GLN A 129 -14.91 -9.02 -20.87
CA GLN A 129 -15.77 -7.83 -20.80
C GLN A 129 -16.73 -7.73 -21.98
N VAL A 130 -16.37 -8.35 -23.11
CA VAL A 130 -17.25 -8.57 -24.25
C VAL A 130 -17.83 -9.97 -24.10
N GLU A 131 -19.14 -10.06 -23.94
CA GLU A 131 -19.86 -11.31 -23.71
C GLU A 131 -20.83 -11.63 -24.85
N SER A 132 -21.20 -12.91 -24.96
CA SER A 132 -22.31 -13.30 -25.83
C SER A 132 -23.64 -12.99 -25.15
N ASP A 133 -24.69 -12.79 -25.97
CA ASP A 133 -26.07 -12.65 -25.48
C ASP A 133 -26.49 -13.83 -24.57
N TRP A 134 -26.03 -15.04 -24.89
CA TRP A 134 -26.29 -16.24 -24.09
C TRP A 134 -25.77 -16.09 -22.65
N TYR A 135 -24.49 -15.75 -22.47
CA TYR A 135 -23.89 -15.66 -21.13
C TYR A 135 -24.37 -14.42 -20.36
N ASN A 136 -24.62 -13.31 -21.05
CA ASN A 136 -25.04 -12.07 -20.39
C ASN A 136 -26.54 -12.06 -20.05
N PHE A 137 -27.37 -12.84 -20.71
CA PHE A 137 -28.81 -12.76 -20.48
C PHE A 137 -29.53 -14.11 -20.40
N ASP A 138 -29.51 -14.91 -21.47
CA ASP A 138 -30.36 -16.11 -21.56
C ASP A 138 -30.02 -17.12 -20.45
N ALA A 139 -28.73 -17.38 -20.19
CA ALA A 139 -28.28 -18.29 -19.14
C ALA A 139 -28.68 -17.82 -17.73
N LEU A 140 -28.98 -16.53 -17.58
CA LEU A 140 -29.44 -15.88 -16.36
C LEU A 140 -30.97 -15.75 -16.32
N ASN A 141 -31.68 -16.53 -17.16
CA ASN A 141 -33.14 -16.54 -17.22
C ASN A 141 -33.75 -15.15 -17.54
N ILE A 142 -33.00 -14.28 -18.22
CA ILE A 142 -33.47 -12.97 -18.68
C ILE A 142 -34.02 -13.16 -20.10
N PRO A 143 -35.34 -13.09 -20.36
CA PRO A 143 -35.88 -13.36 -21.71
C PRO A 143 -35.57 -12.25 -22.72
N GLY A 144 -35.66 -12.56 -24.01
CA GLY A 144 -35.39 -11.61 -25.12
C GLY A 144 -36.21 -10.31 -25.10
N HIS A 145 -37.41 -10.34 -24.52
CA HIS A 145 -38.29 -9.17 -24.37
C HIS A 145 -38.10 -8.43 -23.04
N HIS A 146 -37.09 -8.79 -22.24
CA HIS A 146 -36.83 -8.15 -20.96
C HIS A 146 -36.26 -6.73 -21.16
N PRO A 147 -36.69 -5.71 -20.40
CA PRO A 147 -36.22 -4.33 -20.54
C PRO A 147 -34.69 -4.18 -20.48
N ALA A 148 -34.01 -4.98 -19.64
CA ALA A 148 -32.54 -4.97 -19.53
C ALA A 148 -31.80 -5.28 -20.85
N ARG A 149 -32.46 -5.85 -21.86
CA ARG A 149 -31.90 -6.10 -23.19
C ARG A 149 -32.15 -4.96 -24.18
N ALA A 150 -32.78 -3.87 -23.76
CA ALA A 150 -33.01 -2.74 -24.64
C ALA A 150 -31.68 -2.05 -25.01
N GLU A 151 -31.55 -1.61 -26.26
CA GLU A 151 -30.36 -0.88 -26.74
C GLU A 151 -30.13 0.45 -26.01
N MET A 152 -31.14 0.97 -25.32
CA MET A 152 -31.02 2.16 -24.48
C MET A 152 -30.22 1.90 -23.19
N ASP A 153 -30.10 0.64 -22.76
CA ASP A 153 -29.41 0.26 -21.51
C ASP A 153 -28.13 -0.55 -21.76
N THR A 154 -28.06 -1.29 -22.88
CA THR A 154 -26.95 -2.22 -23.18
C THR A 154 -26.18 -1.80 -24.44
N PHE A 155 -24.84 -1.81 -24.36
CA PHE A 155 -23.98 -1.61 -25.52
C PHE A 155 -23.82 -2.90 -26.33
N TYR A 156 -24.40 -2.93 -27.53
CA TYR A 156 -24.28 -4.02 -28.48
C TYR A 156 -23.13 -3.80 -29.47
N MET A 157 -22.40 -4.87 -29.76
CA MET A 157 -21.33 -4.88 -30.74
C MET A 157 -21.90 -4.85 -32.16
N LYS A 158 -21.22 -4.13 -33.05
CA LYS A 158 -21.59 -4.05 -34.47
C LYS A 158 -21.54 -5.44 -35.12
N ARG A 159 -22.63 -5.83 -35.79
CA ARG A 159 -22.72 -7.05 -36.61
C ARG A 159 -22.21 -6.83 -38.04
N ALA A 160 -21.64 -7.88 -38.62
CA ALA A 160 -21.40 -7.92 -40.05
C ALA A 160 -22.73 -8.07 -40.82
N ALA A 161 -22.78 -7.55 -42.05
CA ALA A 161 -23.96 -7.73 -42.90
C ALA A 161 -24.20 -9.23 -43.19
N GLY A 162 -25.41 -9.72 -42.91
CA GLY A 162 -25.79 -11.13 -43.11
C GLY A 162 -25.41 -12.09 -41.97
N ASP A 163 -24.87 -11.60 -40.86
CA ASP A 163 -24.72 -12.41 -39.64
C ASP A 163 -26.04 -12.38 -38.86
N ASP A 164 -26.76 -13.50 -38.78
CA ASP A 164 -28.06 -13.65 -38.11
C ASP A 164 -27.98 -13.94 -36.60
N ARG A 165 -26.79 -14.13 -36.03
CA ARG A 165 -26.59 -14.42 -34.60
C ARG A 165 -26.91 -13.21 -33.72
N ALA A 166 -27.26 -13.45 -32.46
CA ALA A 166 -27.40 -12.37 -31.48
C ALA A 166 -26.06 -11.59 -31.36
N PRO A 167 -26.09 -10.24 -31.39
CA PRO A 167 -24.88 -9.44 -31.23
C PRO A 167 -24.23 -9.69 -29.88
N ALA A 168 -22.89 -9.73 -29.86
CA ALA A 168 -22.15 -9.67 -28.60
C ALA A 168 -22.42 -8.34 -27.89
N VAL A 169 -22.22 -8.29 -26.58
CA VAL A 169 -22.46 -7.12 -25.74
C VAL A 169 -21.24 -6.77 -24.91
N LEU A 170 -21.09 -5.51 -24.55
CA LEU A 170 -20.33 -5.18 -23.34
C LEU A 170 -21.15 -5.64 -22.14
N ARG A 171 -20.57 -6.47 -21.27
CA ARG A 171 -21.32 -7.07 -20.17
C ARG A 171 -21.93 -6.02 -19.24
N THR A 172 -23.19 -6.24 -18.84
CA THR A 172 -23.97 -5.30 -18.01
C THR A 172 -23.82 -5.52 -16.50
N HIS A 173 -23.24 -6.67 -16.16
CA HIS A 173 -22.99 -7.21 -14.83
C HIS A 173 -21.91 -8.31 -14.94
N THR A 174 -21.33 -8.78 -13.84
CA THR A 174 -20.27 -9.81 -13.84
C THR A 174 -20.81 -11.24 -13.68
N SER A 175 -22.14 -11.42 -13.63
CA SER A 175 -22.81 -12.72 -13.62
C SER A 175 -22.41 -13.72 -14.73
N PRO A 176 -22.00 -13.30 -15.96
CA PRO A 176 -21.47 -14.23 -16.96
C PRO A 176 -20.32 -15.10 -16.45
N VAL A 177 -19.48 -14.54 -15.57
CA VAL A 177 -18.35 -15.25 -14.96
C VAL A 177 -18.83 -16.40 -14.06
N GLN A 178 -19.98 -16.23 -13.40
CA GLN A 178 -20.58 -17.26 -12.55
C GLN A 178 -20.97 -18.49 -13.37
N ILE A 179 -21.69 -18.31 -14.47
CA ILE A 179 -22.09 -19.39 -15.37
C ILE A 179 -20.87 -20.10 -15.93
N ARG A 180 -19.88 -19.34 -16.44
CA ARG A 180 -18.64 -19.90 -16.98
C ARG A 180 -17.87 -20.70 -15.93
N SER A 181 -17.83 -20.24 -14.69
CA SER A 181 -17.14 -20.93 -13.60
C SER A 181 -17.84 -22.24 -13.25
N LEU A 182 -19.16 -22.24 -13.14
CA LEU A 182 -19.95 -23.45 -12.91
C LEU A 182 -19.81 -24.45 -14.06
N GLU A 183 -19.83 -24.01 -15.32
CA GLU A 183 -19.61 -24.89 -16.48
C GLU A 183 -18.20 -25.51 -16.48
N ALA A 184 -17.19 -24.77 -16.01
CA ALA A 184 -15.80 -25.21 -16.03
C ALA A 184 -15.42 -26.09 -14.84
N GLN A 185 -15.96 -25.82 -13.65
CA GLN A 185 -15.52 -26.45 -12.40
C GLN A 185 -16.63 -27.24 -11.68
N GLY A 186 -17.90 -26.98 -11.99
CA GLY A 186 -19.04 -27.59 -11.31
C GLY A 186 -19.29 -27.05 -9.89
N ALA A 187 -20.13 -27.76 -9.13
CA ALA A 187 -20.42 -27.49 -7.72
C ALA A 187 -19.73 -28.51 -6.79
N PRO A 188 -19.41 -28.18 -5.53
CA PRO A 188 -19.68 -26.91 -4.83
C PRO A 188 -18.75 -25.78 -5.26
N MET A 189 -19.19 -24.53 -5.10
CA MET A 189 -18.44 -23.36 -5.54
C MET A 189 -18.71 -22.14 -4.66
N ARG A 190 -17.66 -21.40 -4.30
CA ARG A 190 -17.75 -20.08 -3.66
C ARG A 190 -16.80 -19.12 -4.36
N ILE A 191 -17.34 -18.17 -5.11
CA ILE A 191 -16.54 -17.22 -5.88
C ILE A 191 -17.07 -15.80 -5.75
N ILE A 192 -16.17 -14.83 -5.83
CA ILE A 192 -16.48 -13.45 -6.17
C ILE A 192 -15.93 -13.12 -7.55
N CYS A 193 -16.67 -12.28 -8.28
CA CYS A 193 -16.41 -11.90 -9.66
C CYS A 193 -16.27 -10.38 -9.75
N PRO A 194 -15.16 -9.79 -9.27
CA PRO A 194 -14.90 -8.37 -9.45
C PRO A 194 -14.65 -8.04 -10.92
N GLY A 195 -15.12 -6.88 -11.38
CA GLY A 195 -14.71 -6.35 -12.68
C GLY A 195 -15.58 -5.24 -13.23
N ARG A 196 -15.14 -4.72 -14.38
CA ARG A 196 -15.82 -3.64 -15.10
C ARG A 196 -17.09 -4.12 -15.77
N VAL A 197 -18.12 -3.29 -15.73
CA VAL A 197 -19.42 -3.51 -16.35
C VAL A 197 -19.84 -2.22 -17.06
N TYR A 198 -20.77 -2.35 -18.01
CA TYR A 198 -21.11 -1.28 -18.92
C TYR A 198 -22.62 -1.13 -19.06
N ARG A 199 -23.11 0.11 -19.00
CA ARG A 199 -24.53 0.46 -19.21
C ARG A 199 -24.62 1.78 -19.94
N ALA A 200 -25.59 1.98 -20.80
CA ALA A 200 -25.71 3.20 -21.60
C ALA A 200 -26.36 4.36 -20.82
N ASP A 201 -25.85 4.66 -19.62
CA ASP A 201 -26.33 5.71 -18.72
C ASP A 201 -25.19 6.61 -18.22
N TYR A 202 -25.45 7.90 -18.03
CA TYR A 202 -24.45 8.89 -17.58
C TYR A 202 -25.07 10.08 -16.85
N ASP A 203 -24.89 10.12 -15.53
CA ASP A 203 -25.24 11.23 -14.64
C ASP A 203 -24.26 11.34 -13.45
N GLN A 204 -24.64 11.98 -12.34
CA GLN A 204 -23.79 12.11 -11.15
C GLN A 204 -23.57 10.78 -10.39
N THR A 205 -24.51 9.86 -10.50
CA THR A 205 -24.56 8.57 -9.81
C THR A 205 -24.37 7.37 -10.75
N HIS A 206 -24.39 7.60 -12.06
CA HIS A 206 -24.27 6.60 -13.11
C HIS A 206 -23.16 6.98 -14.09
N THR A 207 -22.32 6.01 -14.45
CA THR A 207 -21.33 6.15 -15.51
C THR A 207 -21.44 4.99 -16.50
N PRO A 208 -21.05 5.19 -17.76
CA PRO A 208 -21.23 4.18 -18.79
C PRO A 208 -20.33 2.96 -18.59
N MET A 209 -19.30 3.12 -17.77
CA MET A 209 -18.46 2.07 -17.25
C MET A 209 -18.33 2.28 -15.74
N PHE A 210 -18.54 1.23 -14.97
CA PHE A 210 -18.30 1.18 -13.53
C PHE A 210 -17.83 -0.22 -13.14
N ASN A 211 -17.54 -0.44 -11.87
CA ASN A 211 -16.97 -1.67 -11.33
C ASN A 211 -18.00 -2.32 -10.42
N GLN A 212 -18.24 -3.61 -10.64
CA GLN A 212 -19.08 -4.43 -9.78
C GLN A 212 -18.28 -5.59 -9.20
N VAL A 213 -18.74 -6.06 -8.06
CA VAL A 213 -18.38 -7.36 -7.53
C VAL A 213 -19.67 -8.15 -7.34
N GLU A 214 -19.68 -9.36 -7.86
CA GLU A 214 -20.76 -10.30 -7.62
C GLU A 214 -20.24 -11.55 -6.93
N GLY A 215 -20.97 -12.05 -5.95
CA GLY A 215 -20.66 -13.31 -5.30
C GLY A 215 -21.63 -14.40 -5.69
N LEU A 216 -21.13 -15.63 -5.71
CA LEU A 216 -21.90 -16.86 -5.88
C LEU A 216 -21.42 -17.87 -4.84
N ALA A 217 -22.36 -18.48 -4.11
CA ALA A 217 -22.10 -19.64 -3.26
C ALA A 217 -23.11 -20.75 -3.54
N ILE A 218 -22.64 -21.87 -4.09
CA ILE A 218 -23.42 -23.09 -4.38
C ILE A 218 -22.93 -24.22 -3.49
N ASP A 219 -23.86 -24.84 -2.75
CA ASP A 219 -23.62 -26.03 -1.93
C ASP A 219 -24.94 -26.80 -1.74
N ARG A 220 -24.91 -27.94 -1.05
CA ARG A 220 -26.11 -28.73 -0.77
C ARG A 220 -27.00 -28.09 0.30
N ASP A 221 -26.37 -27.50 1.31
CA ASP A 221 -27.01 -27.01 2.54
C ASP A 221 -26.90 -25.48 2.70
N VAL A 222 -26.96 -24.73 1.59
CA VAL A 222 -26.94 -23.25 1.59
C VAL A 222 -28.36 -22.70 1.55
N SER A 223 -28.64 -21.71 2.41
CA SER A 223 -29.95 -21.08 2.55
C SER A 223 -29.85 -19.55 2.51
N MET A 224 -31.01 -18.88 2.48
CA MET A 224 -31.11 -17.42 2.59
C MET A 224 -30.51 -16.89 3.91
N ALA A 225 -30.49 -17.71 4.97
CA ALA A 225 -29.85 -17.34 6.23
C ALA A 225 -28.32 -17.19 6.07
N ASN A 226 -27.70 -18.03 5.22
CA ASN A 226 -26.28 -17.93 4.92
C ASN A 226 -25.97 -16.68 4.10
N LEU A 227 -26.82 -16.35 3.10
CA LEU A 227 -26.70 -15.09 2.36
C LEU A 227 -26.75 -13.89 3.30
N LYS A 228 -27.73 -13.88 4.21
CA LYS A 228 -27.88 -12.81 5.18
C LYS A 228 -26.62 -12.64 6.03
N TRP A 229 -26.13 -13.73 6.61
CA TRP A 229 -24.92 -13.70 7.43
C TRP A 229 -23.71 -13.21 6.65
N VAL A 230 -23.45 -13.72 5.44
CA VAL A 230 -22.31 -13.31 4.61
C VAL A 230 -22.33 -11.80 4.32
N LEU A 231 -23.51 -11.23 4.04
CA LEU A 231 -23.63 -9.80 3.77
C LEU A 231 -23.50 -8.94 5.05
N GLU A 232 -24.03 -9.38 6.19
CA GLU A 232 -23.87 -8.71 7.48
C GLU A 232 -22.40 -8.65 7.92
N GLU A 233 -21.68 -9.77 7.80
CA GLU A 233 -20.25 -9.83 8.10
C GLU A 233 -19.43 -8.99 7.12
N PHE A 234 -19.73 -9.06 5.82
CA PHE A 234 -19.05 -8.26 4.81
C PHE A 234 -19.19 -6.77 5.10
N PHE A 235 -20.41 -6.27 5.32
CA PHE A 235 -20.61 -4.84 5.57
C PHE A 235 -19.99 -4.40 6.88
N SER A 236 -20.05 -5.23 7.92
CA SER A 236 -19.47 -4.89 9.21
C SER A 236 -17.94 -4.81 9.13
N ALA A 237 -17.31 -5.77 8.44
CA ALA A 237 -15.87 -5.77 8.20
C ALA A 237 -15.43 -4.61 7.29
N TYR A 238 -16.17 -4.34 6.21
CA TYR A 238 -15.81 -3.31 5.23
C TYR A 238 -15.96 -1.89 5.78
N PHE A 239 -17.00 -1.60 6.56
CA PHE A 239 -17.20 -0.28 7.16
C PHE A 239 -16.55 -0.12 8.54
N ASP A 240 -15.93 -1.18 9.08
CA ASP A 240 -15.31 -1.20 10.41
C ASP A 240 -16.29 -0.75 11.52
N ALA A 241 -17.53 -1.22 11.41
CA ALA A 241 -18.66 -0.84 12.28
C ALA A 241 -19.69 -1.97 12.36
N ASP A 242 -20.51 -2.02 13.40
CA ASP A 242 -21.65 -2.94 13.47
C ASP A 242 -22.77 -2.44 12.54
N VAL A 243 -22.85 -3.01 11.32
CA VAL A 243 -23.78 -2.54 10.29
C VAL A 243 -25.03 -3.41 10.25
N LYS A 244 -26.17 -2.80 10.62
CA LYS A 244 -27.47 -3.45 10.44
C LYS A 244 -27.88 -3.45 8.97
N THR A 245 -28.37 -4.60 8.52
CA THR A 245 -28.90 -4.79 7.16
C THR A 245 -30.42 -4.95 7.18
N ARG A 246 -31.08 -4.50 6.12
CA ARG A 246 -32.52 -4.70 5.88
C ARG A 246 -32.74 -5.32 4.51
N PHE A 247 -33.31 -6.53 4.52
CA PHE A 247 -33.66 -7.27 3.32
C PHE A 247 -35.10 -6.90 2.91
N ARG A 248 -35.25 -6.31 1.73
CA ARG A 248 -36.54 -6.02 1.11
C ARG A 248 -36.77 -6.98 -0.06
N ALA A 249 -37.96 -7.54 -0.17
CA ALA A 249 -38.31 -8.35 -1.33
C ALA A 249 -38.17 -7.51 -2.61
N SER A 250 -37.48 -8.06 -3.61
CA SER A 250 -37.32 -7.48 -4.94
C SER A 250 -37.49 -8.58 -5.99
N HIS A 251 -37.16 -8.32 -7.24
CA HIS A 251 -37.24 -9.31 -8.31
C HIS A 251 -36.04 -9.21 -9.25
N PHE A 252 -35.28 -10.29 -9.34
CA PHE A 252 -34.27 -10.50 -10.37
C PHE A 252 -34.55 -11.81 -11.10
N PRO A 253 -34.52 -11.85 -12.45
CA PRO A 253 -34.85 -13.07 -13.20
C PRO A 253 -33.99 -14.30 -12.86
N PHE A 254 -32.78 -14.07 -12.34
CA PHE A 254 -31.81 -15.09 -11.98
C PHE A 254 -31.84 -15.54 -10.52
N THR A 255 -32.71 -14.97 -9.67
CA THR A 255 -32.85 -15.38 -8.25
C THR A 255 -34.31 -15.47 -7.78
N GLU A 256 -34.61 -16.47 -6.95
CA GLU A 256 -35.92 -16.69 -6.32
C GLU A 256 -35.76 -17.50 -5.01
N PRO A 257 -36.05 -16.92 -3.82
CA PRO A 257 -36.48 -15.55 -3.58
C PRO A 257 -35.37 -14.51 -3.82
N SER A 258 -35.78 -13.35 -4.32
CA SER A 258 -34.96 -12.16 -4.56
C SER A 258 -35.06 -11.14 -3.43
N ALA A 259 -33.96 -10.45 -3.10
CA ALA A 259 -33.93 -9.38 -2.12
C ALA A 259 -32.96 -8.25 -2.47
N GLU A 260 -33.40 -7.01 -2.29
CA GLU A 260 -32.53 -5.83 -2.16
C GLU A 260 -32.08 -5.68 -0.72
N VAL A 261 -30.84 -5.24 -0.51
CA VAL A 261 -30.28 -5.02 0.81
C VAL A 261 -29.95 -3.56 1.00
N ASP A 262 -30.54 -2.99 2.05
CA ASP A 262 -30.22 -1.66 2.53
C ASP A 262 -29.34 -1.78 3.79
N ILE A 263 -28.42 -0.83 3.98
CA ILE A 263 -27.62 -0.69 5.21
C ILE A 263 -28.09 0.51 6.02
N GLN A 264 -27.99 0.39 7.34
CA GLN A 264 -28.32 1.46 8.28
C GLN A 264 -27.35 2.62 8.12
N CYS A 265 -27.88 3.83 8.06
CA CYS A 265 -27.06 5.04 7.89
C CYS A 265 -27.73 6.31 8.42
N THR A 266 -26.92 7.34 8.65
CA THR A 266 -27.36 8.68 8.99
C THR A 266 -26.55 9.73 8.22
N TRP A 267 -27.12 10.92 8.06
CA TRP A 267 -26.44 12.05 7.43
C TRP A 267 -26.02 13.06 8.50
N VAL A 268 -24.73 13.34 8.59
CA VAL A 268 -24.14 14.32 9.53
C VAL A 268 -23.30 15.29 8.71
N ASP A 269 -23.64 16.58 8.76
CA ASP A 269 -22.92 17.65 8.05
C ASP A 269 -22.70 17.40 6.54
N GLY A 270 -23.67 16.73 5.89
CA GLY A 270 -23.60 16.37 4.48
C GLY A 270 -22.76 15.13 4.16
N GLN A 271 -22.20 14.46 5.17
CA GLN A 271 -21.51 13.17 5.03
C GLN A 271 -22.40 12.02 5.52
N LEU A 272 -22.39 10.92 4.78
CA LEU A 272 -23.08 9.70 5.21
C LEU A 272 -22.21 8.95 6.23
N LYS A 273 -22.79 8.61 7.37
CA LYS A 273 -22.22 7.67 8.33
C LYS A 273 -22.99 6.37 8.31
N VAL A 274 -22.28 5.27 8.11
CA VAL A 274 -22.85 3.90 8.08
C VAL A 274 -22.84 3.33 9.50
N GLY A 275 -23.88 2.56 9.86
CA GLY A 275 -24.03 1.93 11.18
C GLY A 275 -24.67 2.81 12.26
N GLU A 276 -24.97 4.08 11.95
CA GLU A 276 -25.56 5.04 12.89
C GLU A 276 -26.94 5.53 12.41
N GLY A 277 -27.81 5.90 13.35
CA GLY A 277 -29.13 6.51 13.09
C GLY A 277 -30.18 5.57 12.47
N ASP A 278 -31.26 6.14 11.93
CA ASP A 278 -32.48 5.39 11.61
C ASP A 278 -32.76 5.29 10.09
N GLY A 279 -31.86 5.86 9.28
CA GLY A 279 -31.95 5.88 7.83
C GLY A 279 -31.49 4.56 7.22
N TRP A 280 -31.88 4.36 5.96
CA TRP A 280 -31.55 3.16 5.19
C TRP A 280 -31.11 3.57 3.79
N LEU A 281 -30.03 2.96 3.32
CA LEU A 281 -29.51 3.18 1.98
C LEU A 281 -29.34 1.85 1.25
N GLU A 282 -29.97 1.73 0.08
CA GLU A 282 -29.79 0.58 -0.81
C GLU A 282 -28.34 0.51 -1.29
N VAL A 283 -27.76 -0.68 -1.20
CA VAL A 283 -26.35 -0.93 -1.58
C VAL A 283 -26.15 -2.12 -2.50
N LEU A 284 -27.06 -3.12 -2.50
CA LEU A 284 -26.92 -4.29 -3.36
C LEU A 284 -28.24 -5.00 -3.66
N GLY A 285 -28.23 -5.80 -4.73
CA GLY A 285 -29.24 -6.81 -5.03
C GLY A 285 -28.70 -8.22 -4.76
N SER A 286 -29.58 -9.14 -4.34
CA SER A 286 -29.21 -10.50 -3.95
C SER A 286 -30.38 -11.48 -4.04
N GLY A 287 -30.12 -12.77 -3.83
CA GLY A 287 -31.17 -13.77 -3.65
C GLY A 287 -30.66 -15.19 -3.80
N MET A 288 -31.56 -16.16 -3.63
CA MET A 288 -31.27 -17.57 -3.90
C MET A 288 -31.24 -17.81 -5.40
N VAL A 289 -30.25 -18.52 -5.93
CA VAL A 289 -30.09 -18.74 -7.37
C VAL A 289 -31.28 -19.50 -7.93
N HIS A 290 -31.87 -18.99 -9.01
CA HIS A 290 -33.06 -19.57 -9.62
C HIS A 290 -32.71 -20.94 -10.26
N PRO A 291 -33.56 -21.99 -10.12
CA PRO A 291 -33.28 -23.33 -10.65
C PRO A 291 -32.89 -23.37 -12.14
N LYS A 292 -33.57 -22.59 -13.00
CA LYS A 292 -33.22 -22.46 -14.42
C LYS A 292 -31.79 -21.98 -14.69
N VAL A 293 -31.22 -21.17 -13.80
CA VAL A 293 -29.84 -20.68 -13.92
C VAL A 293 -28.87 -21.81 -13.60
N LEU A 294 -29.16 -22.61 -12.57
CA LEU A 294 -28.40 -23.82 -12.26
C LEU A 294 -28.44 -24.82 -13.43
N GLU A 295 -29.62 -25.07 -13.99
CA GLU A 295 -29.80 -25.93 -15.16
C GLU A 295 -29.02 -25.42 -16.38
N ALA A 296 -29.08 -24.10 -16.66
CA ALA A 296 -28.32 -23.48 -17.75
C ALA A 296 -26.80 -23.63 -17.55
N ALA A 297 -26.33 -23.63 -16.30
CA ALA A 297 -24.95 -23.89 -15.92
C ALA A 297 -24.61 -25.38 -15.75
N LYS A 298 -25.52 -26.30 -16.11
CA LYS A 298 -25.38 -27.77 -16.01
C LYS A 298 -25.21 -28.29 -14.58
N VAL A 299 -25.82 -27.60 -13.62
CA VAL A 299 -25.87 -27.97 -12.20
C VAL A 299 -27.30 -28.44 -11.87
N ASP A 300 -27.42 -29.61 -11.23
CA ASP A 300 -28.72 -30.18 -10.87
C ASP A 300 -29.36 -29.44 -9.68
N PRO A 301 -30.47 -28.70 -9.88
CA PRO A 301 -31.11 -27.90 -8.83
C PRO A 301 -31.81 -28.75 -7.76
N THR A 302 -31.98 -30.06 -7.98
CA THR A 302 -32.52 -30.98 -6.97
C THR A 302 -31.47 -31.39 -5.94
N GLN A 303 -30.19 -31.23 -6.28
CA GLN A 303 -29.05 -31.60 -5.44
C GLN A 303 -28.30 -30.40 -4.88
N TRP A 304 -28.29 -29.31 -5.63
CA TRP A 304 -27.50 -28.11 -5.35
C TRP A 304 -28.40 -26.89 -5.29
N GLN A 305 -28.11 -26.01 -4.34
CA GLN A 305 -28.74 -24.71 -4.21
C GLN A 305 -27.70 -23.68 -3.83
N GLY A 306 -28.07 -22.41 -3.81
CA GLY A 306 -27.12 -21.39 -3.44
C GLY A 306 -27.69 -20.00 -3.52
N PHE A 307 -26.85 -19.03 -3.19
CA PHE A 307 -27.20 -17.61 -3.31
C PHE A 307 -26.20 -16.88 -4.19
N ALA A 308 -26.66 -15.75 -4.71
CA ALA A 308 -25.83 -14.77 -5.37
C ALA A 308 -26.14 -13.37 -4.86
N PHE A 309 -25.18 -12.47 -4.98
CA PHE A 309 -25.33 -11.04 -4.67
C PHE A 309 -24.48 -10.21 -5.62
N GLY A 310 -24.84 -8.94 -5.79
CA GLY A 310 -24.10 -8.02 -6.66
C GLY A 310 -24.15 -6.59 -6.14
N MET A 311 -22.97 -5.97 -6.03
CA MET A 311 -22.83 -4.60 -5.55
C MET A 311 -21.84 -3.79 -6.39
N GLY A 312 -22.04 -2.48 -6.46
CA GLY A 312 -21.12 -1.56 -7.12
C GLY A 312 -19.93 -1.23 -6.22
N ILE A 313 -18.71 -1.53 -6.69
CA ILE A 313 -17.45 -1.19 -5.99
C ILE A 313 -17.34 0.33 -5.86
N ASP A 314 -17.67 1.07 -6.92
CA ASP A 314 -17.62 2.53 -6.94
C ASP A 314 -18.56 3.14 -5.89
N ARG A 315 -19.76 2.55 -5.74
CA ARG A 315 -20.74 2.99 -4.73
C ARG A 315 -20.20 2.81 -3.33
N ILE A 316 -19.76 1.61 -2.96
CA ILE A 316 -19.25 1.36 -1.60
C ILE A 316 -17.96 2.14 -1.31
N ALA A 317 -17.16 2.47 -2.34
CA ALA A 317 -16.02 3.38 -2.22
C ALA A 317 -16.47 4.81 -1.87
N MET A 318 -17.51 5.30 -2.56
CA MET A 318 -18.08 6.62 -2.27
C MET A 318 -18.63 6.71 -0.85
N LEU A 319 -19.33 5.67 -0.39
CA LEU A 319 -19.91 5.64 0.95
C LEU A 319 -18.81 5.62 2.03
N LYS A 320 -17.77 4.82 1.83
CA LYS A 320 -16.69 4.68 2.83
C LYS A 320 -15.80 5.91 2.92
N TYR A 321 -15.45 6.50 1.78
CA TYR A 321 -14.48 7.61 1.71
C TYR A 321 -15.12 8.99 1.51
N GLY A 322 -16.46 9.08 1.54
CA GLY A 322 -17.18 10.35 1.39
C GLY A 322 -16.93 11.03 0.05
N ILE A 323 -16.84 10.26 -1.04
CA ILE A 323 -16.62 10.78 -2.39
C ILE A 323 -17.99 11.20 -2.97
N PRO A 324 -18.20 12.49 -3.31
CA PRO A 324 -19.53 13.01 -3.61
C PRO A 324 -19.99 12.74 -5.06
N ASP A 325 -19.07 12.50 -5.99
CA ASP A 325 -19.36 12.40 -7.42
C ASP A 325 -18.65 11.20 -8.03
N LEU A 326 -19.41 10.29 -8.63
CA LEU A 326 -18.89 9.05 -9.20
C LEU A 326 -18.03 9.33 -10.46
N ARG A 327 -18.31 10.40 -11.20
CA ARG A 327 -17.59 10.75 -12.43
C ARG A 327 -16.11 11.04 -12.17
N ALA A 328 -15.79 11.54 -10.97
CA ALA A 328 -14.43 11.87 -10.57
C ALA A 328 -13.47 10.66 -10.59
N PHE A 329 -13.99 9.42 -10.47
CA PHE A 329 -13.17 8.21 -10.61
C PHE A 329 -12.57 8.05 -12.01
N PHE A 330 -13.16 8.66 -13.04
CA PHE A 330 -12.76 8.45 -14.44
C PHE A 330 -12.11 9.68 -15.09
N ASP A 331 -12.24 10.86 -14.47
CA ASP A 331 -11.68 12.13 -14.97
C ASP A 331 -10.14 12.19 -14.94
N SER A 332 -9.49 11.27 -14.20
CA SER A 332 -8.02 11.19 -14.08
C SER A 332 -7.37 12.48 -13.52
N ASP A 333 -8.05 13.20 -12.62
CA ASP A 333 -7.50 14.40 -11.97
C ASP A 333 -6.44 14.02 -10.92
N LEU A 334 -5.19 14.44 -11.16
CA LEU A 334 -4.07 14.17 -10.25
C LEU A 334 -4.23 14.77 -8.84
N ARG A 335 -4.98 15.87 -8.68
CA ARG A 335 -5.26 16.46 -7.36
C ARG A 335 -6.22 15.58 -6.59
N TRP A 336 -7.24 15.07 -7.27
CA TRP A 336 -8.19 14.12 -6.71
C TRP A 336 -7.50 12.81 -6.32
N LEU A 337 -6.64 12.28 -7.20
CA LEU A 337 -5.85 11.07 -6.92
C LEU A 337 -4.86 11.26 -5.76
N ARG A 338 -4.29 12.46 -5.58
CA ARG A 338 -3.44 12.74 -4.41
C ARG A 338 -4.22 12.87 -3.10
N HIS A 339 -5.49 13.28 -3.17
CA HIS A 339 -6.34 13.44 -2.00
C HIS A 339 -6.98 12.11 -1.57
N TYR A 340 -7.58 11.38 -2.52
CA TYR A 340 -8.30 10.14 -2.27
C TYR A 340 -7.47 8.88 -2.52
N GLY A 341 -6.37 8.96 -3.26
CA GLY A 341 -5.54 7.81 -3.58
C GLY A 341 -4.76 7.29 -2.38
N PHE A 342 -4.39 6.01 -2.46
CA PHE A 342 -3.80 5.27 -1.35
C PHE A 342 -2.29 5.10 -1.54
N SER A 343 -1.56 4.91 -0.43
CA SER A 343 -0.17 4.49 -0.51
C SER A 343 -0.09 3.09 -1.08
N ALA A 344 0.93 2.79 -1.89
CA ALA A 344 1.20 1.43 -2.34
C ALA A 344 1.55 0.47 -1.18
N LEU A 345 1.80 1.00 0.02
CA LEU A 345 2.07 0.22 1.23
C LEU A 345 0.80 -0.05 2.07
N ASP A 346 -0.31 0.63 1.77
CA ASP A 346 -1.58 0.47 2.50
C ASP A 346 -2.34 -0.73 1.94
N VAL A 347 -1.71 -1.91 1.92
CA VAL A 347 -2.31 -3.13 1.36
C VAL A 347 -3.34 -3.69 2.36
N PRO A 348 -4.62 -3.84 1.98
CA PRO A 348 -5.62 -4.48 2.83
C PRO A 348 -5.20 -5.91 3.12
N THR A 349 -4.96 -6.23 4.39
CA THR A 349 -4.61 -7.59 4.79
C THR A 349 -5.22 -7.91 6.14
N LEU A 350 -5.49 -9.20 6.37
CA LEU A 350 -5.98 -9.70 7.67
C LEU A 350 -5.08 -9.30 8.85
N ARG A 351 -3.76 -9.12 8.61
CA ARG A 351 -2.79 -8.73 9.64
C ARG A 351 -2.61 -7.22 9.78
N GLY A 352 -2.67 -6.49 8.66
CA GLY A 352 -2.39 -5.05 8.61
C GLY A 352 -3.59 -4.17 8.89
N GLY A 353 -4.79 -4.75 8.91
CA GLY A 353 -6.05 -4.01 8.90
C GLY A 353 -6.60 -3.87 7.47
N LEU A 354 -7.92 -3.70 7.40
CA LEU A 354 -8.66 -3.54 6.14
C LEU A 354 -8.87 -2.06 5.79
N SER A 355 -8.98 -1.22 6.82
CA SER A 355 -9.17 0.23 6.76
C SER A 355 -7.89 1.00 7.15
N ARG A 356 -7.82 2.26 6.68
CA ARG A 356 -6.84 3.25 7.12
C ARG A 356 -7.44 4.16 8.18
#